data_AF-A0A3M2BHZ6-F1
#
_entry.id   AF-A0A3M2BHZ6-F1
#
_cell.length_a   1.000
_cell.length_b   1.000
_cell.length_c   1.000
_cell.angle_alpha   90.00
_cell.angle_beta   90.00
_cell.angle_gamma   90.00
#
_symmetry.space_group_name_H-M   'P 1'
#
loop_
_entity.id
_entity.type
_entity.pdbx_description
1 polymer ?
#
loop_
_entity_poly.entity_id
_entity_poly.type
_entity_poly.pdbx_seq_one_letter_code
_entity_poly.pdbx_strand_id
1 'polypeptide(L)'
;MSGRTLTRGLSIVLAAAAAGCELADVSLAPPDDVIVAEVYVIQDEHGARATAFVHRTLGGTPGRPPDPVVALRSGGGEVLLREALRADCVRADTTATIAGRCLVTGAGENDRALAAVLNAGEVEAEVRVGSVRLRGRLRLPEPFRLVQPQASACRL
;
A
#
# COMPACT_ATOMS: atom_id res chain seq x y z
N MET A 1 -76.58 -13.01 -17.16
CA MET A 1 -75.77 -11.77 -16.99
C MET A 1 -75.00 -11.93 -15.68
N SER A 2 -73.77 -12.43 -15.73
CA SER A 2 -72.51 -11.64 -15.77
C SER A 2 -71.83 -11.70 -14.39
N GLY A 3 -71.19 -12.85 -14.11
CA GLY A 3 -70.50 -13.15 -12.84
C GLY A 3 -69.10 -13.71 -13.08
N ARG A 4 -68.27 -13.03 -13.89
CA ARG A 4 -66.94 -13.53 -14.29
C ARG A 4 -65.82 -12.48 -14.36
N THR A 5 -65.96 -11.33 -13.70
CA THR A 5 -64.95 -10.25 -13.76
C THR A 5 -64.13 -10.04 -12.48
N LEU A 6 -64.46 -10.66 -11.34
CA LEU A 6 -63.71 -10.44 -10.09
C LEU A 6 -62.42 -11.24 -9.95
N THR A 7 -62.24 -12.34 -10.70
CA THR A 7 -61.11 -13.26 -10.46
C THR A 7 -59.80 -12.85 -11.14
N ARG A 8 -59.82 -11.93 -12.11
CA ARG A 8 -58.59 -11.51 -12.84
C ARG A 8 -57.83 -10.36 -12.18
N GLY A 9 -58.47 -9.55 -11.34
CA GLY A 9 -57.80 -8.42 -10.66
C GLY A 9 -56.92 -8.86 -9.49
N LEU A 10 -57.30 -9.95 -8.80
CA LEU A 10 -56.61 -10.44 -7.61
C LEU A 10 -55.23 -11.05 -7.92
N SER A 11 -55.07 -11.65 -9.09
CA SER A 11 -53.82 -12.33 -9.49
C SER A 11 -52.67 -11.37 -9.80
N ILE A 12 -52.96 -10.15 -10.28
CA ILE A 12 -51.93 -9.18 -10.64
C ILE A 12 -51.31 -8.54 -9.38
N VAL A 13 -52.11 -8.33 -8.33
CA VAL A 13 -51.63 -7.77 -7.04
C VAL A 13 -50.74 -8.78 -6.31
N LEU A 14 -51.05 -10.08 -6.39
CA LEU A 14 -50.24 -11.12 -5.76
C LEU A 14 -48.86 -11.30 -6.44
N ALA A 15 -48.78 -11.12 -7.76
CA ALA A 15 -47.52 -11.25 -8.51
C ALA A 15 -46.57 -10.07 -8.26
N ALA A 16 -47.09 -8.85 -8.05
CA ALA A 16 -46.28 -7.68 -7.73
C ALA A 16 -45.67 -7.73 -6.31
N ALA A 17 -46.35 -8.39 -5.36
CA ALA A 17 -45.86 -8.56 -4.00
C ALA A 17 -44.70 -9.57 -3.88
N ALA A 18 -44.51 -10.46 -4.86
CA ALA A 18 -43.42 -11.43 -4.87
C ALA A 18 -42.12 -10.92 -5.51
N ALA A 19 -42.15 -9.76 -6.18
CA ALA A 19 -40.97 -9.14 -6.79
C ALA A 19 -40.40 -7.97 -5.96
N GLY A 20 -41.01 -7.65 -4.83
CA GLY A 20 -40.58 -6.58 -3.93
C GLY A 20 -39.81 -7.13 -2.74
N CYS A 21 -38.56 -6.70 -2.61
CA CYS A 21 -37.74 -6.74 -1.39
C CYS A 21 -36.97 -8.03 -1.09
N GLU A 22 -36.03 -8.39 -1.97
CA GLU A 22 -34.68 -8.65 -1.45
C GLU A 22 -33.93 -7.32 -1.48
N LEU A 23 -34.21 -6.44 -0.52
CA LEU A 23 -33.25 -5.39 -0.17
C LEU A 23 -32.10 -6.14 0.51
N ALA A 24 -31.03 -6.39 -0.23
CA ALA A 24 -29.81 -6.94 0.34
C ALA A 24 -29.30 -5.95 1.39
N ASP A 25 -29.40 -6.33 2.65
CA ASP A 25 -28.88 -5.56 3.77
C ASP A 25 -27.34 -5.59 3.68
N VAL A 26 -26.75 -4.49 3.20
CA VAL A 26 -25.29 -4.36 3.11
C VAL A 26 -24.78 -3.94 4.48
N SER A 27 -24.51 -4.93 5.32
CA SER A 27 -23.78 -4.72 6.57
C SER A 27 -22.32 -4.39 6.25
N LEU A 28 -21.94 -3.12 6.36
CA LEU A 28 -20.54 -2.69 6.34
C LEU A 28 -19.96 -2.89 7.74
N ALA A 29 -19.07 -3.87 7.89
CA ALA A 29 -18.29 -3.99 9.12
C ALA A 29 -17.36 -2.77 9.27
N PRO A 30 -17.19 -2.22 10.49
CA PRO A 30 -16.20 -1.18 10.71
C PRO A 30 -14.80 -1.70 10.35
N PRO A 31 -13.95 -0.89 9.69
CA PRO A 31 -12.62 -1.33 9.32
C PRO A 31 -11.77 -1.57 10.56
N ASP A 32 -10.98 -2.64 10.54
CA ASP A 32 -10.00 -2.90 11.59
C ASP A 32 -8.94 -1.80 11.64
N ASP A 33 -8.52 -1.44 12.87
CA ASP A 33 -7.39 -0.55 13.10
C ASP A 33 -6.09 -1.33 12.89
N VAL A 34 -5.52 -1.23 11.69
CA VAL A 34 -4.30 -1.92 11.30
C VAL A 34 -3.18 -0.94 11.00
N ILE A 35 -1.96 -1.36 11.33
CA ILE A 35 -0.74 -0.65 10.95
C ILE A 35 -0.33 -1.14 9.58
N VAL A 36 -0.19 -0.20 8.65
CA VAL A 36 0.28 -0.42 7.29
C VAL A 36 1.68 0.15 7.16
N ALA A 37 2.57 -0.61 6.53
CA ALA A 37 3.91 -0.16 6.18
C ALA A 37 4.12 -0.35 4.68
N GLU A 38 4.16 0.77 3.96
CA GLU A 38 4.46 0.79 2.54
C GLU A 38 5.96 1.01 2.38
N VAL A 39 6.67 0.01 1.87
CA VAL A 39 8.13 0.03 1.73
C VAL A 39 8.49 -0.01 0.26
N TYR A 40 9.19 1.02 -0.19
CA TYR A 40 9.66 1.14 -1.56
C TYR A 40 11.18 1.10 -1.58
N VAL A 41 11.68 0.33 -2.54
CA VAL A 41 13.09 0.20 -2.84
C VAL A 41 13.28 0.64 -4.28
N ILE A 42 14.21 1.55 -4.51
CA ILE A 42 14.44 2.17 -5.81
C ILE A 42 15.94 2.09 -6.10
N GLN A 43 16.27 1.63 -7.30
CA GLN A 43 17.63 1.60 -7.81
C GLN A 43 17.63 2.26 -9.18
N ASP A 44 18.32 3.39 -9.28
CA ASP A 44 18.44 4.19 -10.49
C ASP A 44 19.88 4.66 -10.71
N GLU A 45 20.10 5.51 -11.71
CA GLU A 45 21.43 6.04 -12.07
C GLU A 45 22.09 6.90 -10.97
N HIS A 46 21.31 7.40 -10.02
CA HIS A 46 21.78 8.17 -8.86
C HIS A 46 22.10 7.27 -7.65
N GLY A 47 21.84 5.97 -7.74
CA GLY A 47 22.14 4.99 -6.71
C GLY A 47 20.92 4.23 -6.20
N ALA A 48 21.10 3.53 -5.08
CA ALA A 48 20.03 2.80 -4.40
C ALA A 48 19.49 3.65 -3.26
N ARG A 49 18.16 3.74 -3.16
CA ARG A 49 17.45 4.39 -2.04
C ARG A 49 16.25 3.56 -1.62
N ALA A 50 15.91 3.63 -0.34
CA ALA A 50 14.66 3.04 0.14
C ALA A 50 13.89 4.03 1.01
N THR A 51 12.57 3.90 0.95
CA THR A 51 11.62 4.73 1.70
C THR A 51 10.55 3.85 2.30
N ALA A 52 10.07 4.20 3.48
CA ALA A 52 8.98 3.51 4.15
C ALA A 52 8.00 4.52 4.73
N PHE A 53 6.72 4.38 4.38
CA PHE A 53 5.62 5.14 4.98
C PHE A 53 4.81 4.23 5.89
N VAL A 54 4.85 4.50 7.19
CA VAL A 54 4.14 3.70 8.20
C VAL A 54 2.96 4.51 8.74
N HIS A 55 1.75 4.00 8.54
CA HIS A 55 0.51 4.69 8.90
C HIS A 55 -0.56 3.71 9.42
N ARG A 56 -1.69 4.26 9.89
CA ARG A 56 -2.88 3.47 10.24
C ARG A 56 -3.92 3.53 9.14
N THR A 57 -4.81 2.54 9.07
CA THR A 57 -5.98 2.58 8.19
C THR A 57 -6.91 3.74 8.52
N LEU A 58 -7.56 4.27 7.48
CA LEU A 58 -8.63 5.25 7.65
C LEU A 58 -9.83 4.58 8.33
N GLY A 59 -10.39 5.23 9.36
CA GLY A 59 -11.48 4.69 10.17
C GLY A 59 -11.06 3.99 11.46
N GLY A 60 -9.76 3.73 11.67
CA GLY A 60 -9.19 3.25 12.93
C GLY A 60 -8.82 4.38 13.90
N THR A 61 -7.91 4.10 14.85
CA THR A 61 -7.41 5.10 15.80
C THR A 61 -6.70 6.24 15.04
N PRO A 62 -7.13 7.50 15.21
CA PRO A 62 -6.50 8.62 14.52
C PRO A 62 -5.08 8.86 15.05
N GLY A 63 -4.18 9.29 14.15
CA GLY A 63 -2.83 9.72 14.52
C GLY A 63 -1.73 8.88 13.88
N ARG A 64 -0.48 9.19 14.25
CA ARG A 64 0.71 8.53 13.71
C ARG A 64 1.03 7.27 14.55
N PRO A 65 1.48 6.17 13.94
CA PRO A 65 2.08 5.06 14.67
C PRO A 65 3.25 5.52 15.56
N PRO A 66 3.43 4.98 16.77
CA PRO A 66 4.54 5.36 17.63
C PRO A 66 5.86 4.74 17.15
N ASP A 67 6.85 5.59 16.87
CA ASP A 67 8.27 5.29 16.68
C ASP A 67 8.57 3.97 15.94
N PRO A 68 8.14 3.84 14.68
CA PRO A 68 8.41 2.68 13.86
C PRO A 68 9.92 2.54 13.62
N VAL A 69 10.40 1.29 13.64
CA VAL A 69 11.75 0.93 13.17
C VAL A 69 11.61 0.05 11.94
N VAL A 70 12.25 0.44 10.84
CA VAL A 70 12.21 -0.30 9.58
C VAL A 70 13.62 -0.73 9.21
N ALA A 71 13.79 -2.05 9.01
CA ALA A 71 15.03 -2.67 8.58
C ALA A 71 14.82 -3.42 7.27
N LEU A 72 15.73 -3.24 6.32
CA LEU A 72 15.83 -4.06 5.11
C LEU A 72 16.98 -5.03 5.26
N ARG A 73 16.75 -6.31 4.95
CA ARG A 73 17.73 -7.38 5.11
C ARG A 73 17.81 -8.24 3.87
N SER A 74 19.03 -8.63 3.52
CA SER A 74 19.29 -9.69 2.55
C SER A 74 20.75 -10.13 2.57
N GLY A 75 21.02 -11.41 2.27
CA GLY A 75 22.38 -11.92 2.06
C GLY A 75 23.35 -11.67 3.22
N GLY A 76 22.85 -11.45 4.44
CA GLY A 76 23.65 -11.08 5.63
C GLY A 76 23.86 -9.57 5.83
N GLY A 77 23.44 -8.73 4.89
CA GLY A 77 23.40 -7.27 5.03
C GLY A 77 22.11 -6.78 5.68
N GLU A 78 22.19 -5.67 6.40
CA GLU A 78 21.06 -4.98 7.02
C GLU A 78 21.20 -3.46 6.83
N VAL A 79 20.08 -2.81 6.50
CA VAL A 79 19.99 -1.36 6.39
C VAL A 79 18.82 -0.88 7.24
N LEU A 80 19.09 0.04 8.16
CA LEU A 80 18.08 0.70 8.99
C LEU A 80 17.67 2.02 8.35
N LEU A 81 16.36 2.19 8.15
CA LEU A 81 15.81 3.46 7.68
C LEU A 81 15.68 4.43 8.86
N ARG A 82 15.88 5.71 8.58
CA ARG A 82 15.87 6.81 9.55
C ARG A 82 14.66 7.70 9.30
N GLU A 83 14.07 8.24 10.37
CA GLU A 83 12.95 9.15 10.25
C GLU A 83 13.33 10.40 9.43
N ALA A 84 12.43 10.80 8.54
CA ALA A 84 12.62 11.88 7.60
C ALA A 84 11.35 12.75 7.49
N LEU A 85 11.39 13.76 6.63
CA LEU A 85 10.22 14.60 6.41
C LEU A 85 9.19 13.80 5.63
N ARG A 86 7.91 13.99 5.96
CA ARG A 86 6.81 13.27 5.29
C ARG A 86 6.85 13.41 3.76
N ALA A 87 7.26 14.58 3.27
CA ALA A 87 7.37 14.88 1.85
C ALA A 87 8.37 13.97 1.10
N ASP A 88 9.29 13.32 1.82
CA ASP A 88 10.27 12.41 1.22
C ASP A 88 9.68 11.04 0.87
N CYS A 89 8.57 10.64 1.53
CA CYS A 89 7.87 9.39 1.25
C CYS A 89 6.60 9.57 0.43
N VAL A 90 5.88 10.67 0.61
CA VAL A 90 4.57 10.88 -0.01
C VAL A 90 4.49 12.28 -0.59
N ARG A 91 4.05 12.40 -1.85
CA ARG A 91 3.86 13.70 -2.48
C ARG A 91 2.79 14.50 -1.73
N ALA A 92 2.98 15.82 -1.67
CA ALA A 92 2.08 16.73 -0.97
C ALA A 92 0.66 16.77 -1.57
N ASP A 93 0.53 16.44 -2.86
CA ASP A 93 -0.73 16.45 -3.62
C ASP A 93 -1.54 15.15 -3.49
N THR A 94 -0.92 14.02 -3.14
CA THR A 94 -1.58 12.70 -3.12
C THR A 94 -2.22 12.32 -1.78
N THR A 95 -1.98 13.03 -0.68
CA THR A 95 -2.53 12.64 0.64
C THR A 95 -2.92 13.83 1.51
N ALA A 96 -4.00 14.51 1.15
CA ALA A 96 -4.79 15.16 2.17
C ALA A 96 -5.28 14.06 3.16
N THR A 97 -4.90 14.19 4.45
CA THR A 97 -5.45 13.51 5.66
C THR A 97 -4.88 12.19 6.21
N ILE A 98 -3.97 11.43 5.59
CA ILE A 98 -3.40 10.23 6.26
C ILE A 98 -2.20 10.63 7.14
N ALA A 99 -2.33 10.48 8.46
CA ALA A 99 -1.22 10.66 9.39
C ALA A 99 -0.31 9.43 9.38
N GLY A 100 0.98 9.63 9.13
CA GLY A 100 1.97 8.57 9.15
C GLY A 100 3.37 9.09 9.42
N ARG A 101 4.33 8.18 9.45
CA ARG A 101 5.76 8.48 9.62
C ARG A 101 6.52 8.02 8.39
N CYS A 102 7.45 8.87 7.96
CA CYS A 102 8.32 8.60 6.83
C CYS A 102 9.69 8.20 7.34
N LEU A 103 10.23 7.12 6.80
CA LEU A 103 11.59 6.70 7.04
C LEU A 103 12.31 6.51 5.70
N VAL A 104 13.56 6.91 5.62
CA VAL A 104 14.38 6.81 4.39
C VAL A 104 15.77 6.29 4.70
N THR A 105 16.47 5.81 3.69
CA THR A 105 17.90 5.54 3.82
C THR A 105 18.67 6.85 4.06
N GLY A 106 19.51 6.89 5.10
CA GLY A 106 20.37 8.04 5.34
C GLY A 106 21.41 8.22 4.23
N ALA A 107 21.60 9.46 3.77
CA ALA A 107 22.48 9.78 2.65
C ALA A 107 23.93 9.30 2.85
N GLY A 108 24.53 8.72 1.81
CA GLY A 108 25.97 8.47 1.68
C GLY A 108 26.51 7.19 2.34
N GLU A 109 26.03 6.79 3.52
CA GLU A 109 26.52 5.59 4.21
C GLU A 109 25.66 4.34 3.89
N ASN A 110 24.37 4.54 3.63
CA ASN A 110 23.44 3.44 3.36
C ASN A 110 23.36 3.03 1.90
N ASP A 111 23.93 3.79 0.96
CA ASP A 111 23.77 3.53 -0.47
C ASP A 111 24.49 2.24 -0.88
N ARG A 112 25.71 2.01 -0.37
CA ARG A 112 26.46 0.77 -0.64
C ARG A 112 25.85 -0.43 0.08
N ALA A 113 25.45 -0.25 1.34
CA ALA A 113 24.82 -1.31 2.12
C ALA A 113 23.47 -1.71 1.51
N LEU A 114 22.68 -0.73 1.07
CA LEU A 114 21.43 -0.99 0.38
C LEU A 114 21.68 -1.67 -0.95
N ALA A 115 22.61 -1.17 -1.78
CA ALA A 115 22.96 -1.83 -3.03
C ALA A 115 23.37 -3.30 -2.82
N ALA A 116 24.11 -3.61 -1.76
CA ALA A 116 24.45 -4.99 -1.41
C ALA A 116 23.19 -5.82 -1.06
N VAL A 117 22.26 -5.24 -0.28
CA VAL A 117 20.96 -5.87 0.02
C VAL A 117 20.14 -6.12 -1.24
N LEU A 118 20.14 -5.19 -2.21
CA LEU A 118 19.36 -5.33 -3.44
C LEU A 118 19.97 -6.34 -4.42
N ASN A 119 21.30 -6.39 -4.50
CA ASN A 119 22.00 -7.30 -5.41
C ASN A 119 21.90 -8.78 -5.00
N ALA A 120 21.41 -9.07 -3.79
CA ALA A 120 21.20 -10.44 -3.31
C ALA A 120 19.93 -11.11 -3.88
N GLY A 121 19.09 -10.38 -4.62
CA GLY A 121 17.95 -10.94 -5.38
C GLY A 121 16.67 -11.18 -4.58
N GLU A 122 16.74 -11.18 -3.25
CA GLU A 122 15.58 -11.15 -2.36
C GLU A 122 15.78 -10.04 -1.32
N VAL A 123 14.71 -9.40 -0.85
CA VAL A 123 14.77 -8.39 0.21
C VAL A 123 13.67 -8.69 1.23
N GLU A 124 14.03 -8.78 2.50
CA GLU A 124 13.08 -8.84 3.61
C GLU A 124 13.00 -7.48 4.31
N ALA A 125 11.80 -6.93 4.39
CA ALA A 125 11.51 -5.76 5.20
C ALA A 125 10.93 -6.22 6.54
N GLU A 126 11.54 -5.80 7.64
CA GLU A 126 10.99 -5.94 8.99
C GLU A 126 10.59 -4.55 9.51
N VAL A 127 9.33 -4.41 9.91
CA VAL A 127 8.81 -3.20 10.55
C VAL A 127 8.40 -3.52 11.97
N ARG A 128 8.89 -2.73 12.92
CA ARG A 128 8.53 -2.85 14.34
C ARG A 128 7.82 -1.58 14.78
N VAL A 129 6.67 -1.73 15.42
CA VAL A 129 5.90 -0.63 16.03
C VAL A 129 5.44 -1.07 17.41
N GLY A 130 6.10 -0.57 18.46
CA GLY A 130 5.89 -1.08 19.82
C GLY A 130 6.19 -2.59 19.91
N SER A 131 5.18 -3.38 20.31
CA SER A 131 5.25 -4.85 20.36
C SER A 131 4.91 -5.53 19.04
N VAL A 132 4.36 -4.80 18.06
CA VAL A 132 3.95 -5.35 16.77
C VAL A 132 5.18 -5.48 15.87
N ARG A 133 5.27 -6.59 15.17
CA ARG A 133 6.28 -6.86 14.15
C ARG A 133 5.60 -7.30 12.86
N LEU A 134 5.84 -6.54 11.80
CA LEU A 134 5.42 -6.86 10.44
C LEU A 134 6.64 -7.32 9.65
N ARG A 135 6.45 -8.30 8.77
CA ARG A 135 7.48 -8.76 7.84
C ARG A 135 6.90 -8.87 6.45
N GLY A 136 7.63 -8.34 5.48
CA GLY A 136 7.36 -8.50 4.06
C GLY A 136 8.60 -9.00 3.36
N ARG A 137 8.43 -9.82 2.33
CA ARG A 137 9.54 -10.24 1.47
C ARG A 137 9.22 -9.91 0.02
N LEU A 138 10.22 -9.45 -0.70
CA LEU A 138 10.16 -9.13 -2.11
C LEU A 138 11.28 -9.89 -2.82
N ARG A 139 10.95 -10.63 -3.87
CA ARG A 139 11.94 -11.11 -4.84
C ARG A 139 12.17 -10.03 -5.86
N LEU A 140 13.42 -9.60 -6.00
CA LEU A 140 13.78 -8.67 -7.05
C LEU A 140 13.90 -9.47 -8.35
N PRO A 141 13.26 -9.03 -9.45
CA PRO A 141 13.50 -9.65 -10.74
C PRO A 141 14.99 -9.59 -11.06
N GLU A 142 15.50 -10.65 -11.72
CA GLU A 142 16.87 -10.76 -12.24
C GLU A 142 17.39 -9.42 -12.80
N PRO A 143 18.70 -9.13 -12.71
CA PRO A 143 19.24 -7.77 -12.86
C PRO A 143 18.66 -7.07 -14.09
N PHE A 144 17.72 -6.16 -13.84
CA PHE A 144 17.24 -5.28 -14.90
C PHE A 144 18.38 -4.32 -15.20
N ARG A 145 19.08 -4.55 -16.31
CA ARG A 145 19.95 -3.53 -16.87
C ARG A 145 19.05 -2.42 -17.38
N LEU A 146 19.07 -1.27 -16.71
CA LEU A 146 18.61 -0.03 -17.32
C LEU A 146 19.53 0.24 -18.52
N VAL A 147 19.07 -0.14 -19.71
CA VAL A 147 19.74 0.26 -20.96
C VAL A 147 19.48 1.76 -21.08
N GLN A 148 20.45 2.59 -20.69
CA GLN A 148 20.40 4.01 -20.97
C GLN A 148 20.24 4.15 -22.49
N PRO A 149 19.15 4.75 -23.00
CA PRO A 149 19.07 5.06 -24.41
C PRO A 149 20.23 6.00 -24.69
N GLN A 150 21.21 5.53 -25.50
CA GLN A 150 22.22 6.44 -25.99
C GLN A 150 21.47 7.54 -26.72
N ALA A 151 21.55 8.76 -26.19
CA ALA A 151 21.02 9.94 -26.84
C ALA A 151 21.73 10.07 -28.19
N SER A 152 21.20 9.38 -29.19
CA SER A 152 21.50 9.64 -30.58
C SER A 152 20.83 10.96 -30.82
N ALA A 153 21.63 12.03 -30.82
CA ALA A 153 21.17 13.36 -31.15
C ALA A 153 20.34 13.27 -32.43
N CYS A 154 19.03 13.48 -32.32
CA CYS A 154 18.22 13.82 -33.48
C CYS A 154 18.76 15.17 -33.98
N ARG A 155 19.60 15.13 -35.02
CA ARG A 155 19.86 16.30 -35.83
C ARG A 155 18.58 16.57 -36.62
N LEU A 156 17.87 17.63 -36.23
CA LEU A 156 16.87 18.28 -37.07
C LEU A 156 17.53 18.88 -38.31
#